data_AF-A0A380MTZ3-F1
#
_entry.id   AF-A0A380MTZ3-F1
#
_cell.length_a   1.000
_cell.length_b   1.000
_cell.length_c   1.000
_cell.angle_alpha   90.00
_cell.angle_beta   90.00
_cell.angle_gamma   90.00
#
_symmetry.space_group_name_H-M   'P 1'
#
loop_
_entity.id
_entity.type
_entity.pdbx_description
1 polymer ?
#
loop_
_entity_poly.entity_id
_entity_poly.type
_entity_poly.pdbx_seq_one_letter_code
_entity_poly.pdbx_strand_id
1 'polypeptide(L)'
;MDFCYVIIGAKTQPLLTWLHQCGIDSNQIGLSKIPHARELYALFYDKQNAYHYRGLLSTMDAQELRLSTIPKDEKPLALLVVNKDGYSSYCKEYASYQQWLRERNESRYQATQSHGQGYDAKNMMHTFRLLETALEIAETGKVQIRRQNREELLAIKQGKYRYGTLIQRAECLLEEIEQAFEKSCLPEKVNTDAALSALVNARKSLYSNGSLAK
;
A
#
# COMPACT_ATOMS: atom_id res chain seq x y z
N MET A 1 -19.76 6.69 -11.63
CA MET A 1 -20.16 5.86 -12.80
C MET A 1 -18.96 5.18 -13.48
N ASP A 2 -17.76 5.38 -12.97
CA ASP A 2 -16.50 5.00 -13.63
C ASP A 2 -16.21 3.49 -13.64
N PHE A 3 -17.01 2.72 -12.89
CA PHE A 3 -16.96 1.26 -12.80
C PHE A 3 -18.12 0.58 -13.54
N CYS A 4 -18.82 1.28 -14.42
CA CYS A 4 -19.93 0.77 -15.22
C CYS A 4 -19.51 0.63 -16.68
N TYR A 5 -19.68 -0.55 -17.26
CA TYR A 5 -19.23 -0.84 -18.62
C TYR A 5 -20.29 -1.57 -19.45
N VAL A 6 -20.42 -1.18 -20.72
CA VAL A 6 -21.27 -1.86 -21.70
C VAL A 6 -20.47 -2.93 -22.42
N ILE A 7 -21.03 -4.14 -22.53
CA ILE A 7 -20.42 -5.26 -23.25
C ILE A 7 -20.68 -5.08 -24.76
N ILE A 8 -19.61 -5.09 -25.55
CA ILE A 8 -19.65 -4.99 -27.01
C ILE A 8 -18.81 -6.12 -27.59
N GLY A 9 -19.47 -7.18 -28.07
CA GLY A 9 -18.80 -8.41 -28.49
C GLY A 9 -17.99 -9.02 -27.35
N ALA A 10 -16.69 -9.23 -27.57
CA ALA A 10 -15.75 -9.75 -26.56
C ALA A 10 -15.02 -8.65 -25.76
N LYS A 11 -15.48 -7.39 -25.81
CA LYS A 11 -14.86 -6.25 -25.13
C LYS A 11 -15.87 -5.50 -24.27
N THR A 12 -15.38 -4.60 -23.44
CA THR A 12 -16.17 -3.68 -22.64
C THR A 12 -15.81 -2.24 -22.96
N GLN A 13 -16.80 -1.34 -22.90
CA GLN A 13 -16.61 0.10 -23.07
C GLN A 13 -17.22 0.86 -21.89
N PRO A 14 -16.60 1.95 -21.40
CA PRO A 14 -17.20 2.77 -20.34
C PRO A 14 -18.61 3.24 -20.69
N LEU A 15 -19.54 3.09 -19.75
CA LEU A 15 -20.97 3.40 -19.96
C LEU A 15 -21.18 4.82 -20.47
N LEU A 16 -20.56 5.83 -19.85
CA LEU A 16 -20.74 7.23 -20.24
C LEU A 16 -20.28 7.51 -21.67
N THR A 17 -19.15 6.94 -22.07
CA THR A 17 -18.65 7.05 -23.45
C THR A 17 -19.62 6.42 -24.44
N TRP A 18 -20.17 5.24 -24.10
CA TRP A 18 -21.14 4.55 -24.94
C TRP A 18 -22.46 5.32 -25.08
N LEU A 19 -22.99 5.86 -23.97
CA LEU A 19 -24.22 6.68 -23.99
C LEU A 19 -24.07 7.92 -24.87
N HIS A 20 -22.93 8.61 -24.76
CA HIS A 20 -22.64 9.79 -25.58
C HIS A 20 -22.56 9.44 -27.07
N GLN A 21 -21.91 8.33 -27.42
CA GLN A 21 -21.81 7.86 -28.82
C GLN A 21 -23.18 7.49 -29.41
N CYS A 22 -24.05 6.88 -28.60
CA CYS A 22 -25.38 6.48 -29.04
C CYS A 22 -26.43 7.62 -28.96
N GLY A 23 -26.08 8.79 -28.40
CA GLY A 23 -27.01 9.90 -28.20
C GLY A 23 -28.17 9.57 -27.27
N ILE A 24 -27.92 8.74 -26.25
CA ILE A 24 -28.93 8.22 -25.32
C ILE A 24 -29.02 9.10 -24.08
N ASP A 25 -30.23 9.53 -23.73
CA ASP A 25 -30.47 10.20 -22.45
C ASP A 25 -30.50 9.18 -21.30
N SER A 26 -29.61 9.39 -20.33
CA SER A 26 -29.49 8.60 -19.11
C SER A 26 -30.78 8.50 -18.27
N ASN A 27 -31.70 9.47 -18.39
CA ASN A 27 -32.96 9.50 -17.65
C ASN A 27 -34.01 8.53 -18.23
N GLN A 28 -33.89 8.19 -19.52
CA GLN A 28 -34.82 7.31 -20.24
C GLN A 28 -34.33 5.86 -20.27
N ILE A 29 -33.40 5.52 -19.39
CA ILE A 29 -32.81 4.18 -19.30
C ILE A 29 -33.53 3.35 -18.26
N GLY A 30 -33.96 2.16 -18.67
CA GLY A 30 -34.42 1.10 -17.79
C GLY A 30 -33.30 0.10 -17.55
N LEU A 31 -33.06 -0.25 -16.29
CA LEU A 31 -32.17 -1.35 -15.93
C LEU A 31 -32.95 -2.48 -15.28
N SER A 32 -32.66 -3.71 -15.69
CA SER A 32 -33.12 -4.92 -15.01
C SER A 32 -31.95 -5.82 -14.68
N LYS A 33 -31.98 -6.46 -13.51
CA LYS A 33 -30.93 -7.39 -13.11
C LYS A 33 -31.10 -8.71 -13.85
N ILE A 34 -30.01 -9.26 -14.39
CA ILE A 34 -30.05 -10.58 -15.01
C ILE A 34 -29.94 -11.64 -13.91
N PRO A 35 -30.93 -12.56 -13.79
CA PRO A 35 -30.87 -13.64 -12.80
C PRO A 35 -29.60 -14.48 -12.94
N HIS A 36 -29.02 -14.91 -11.82
CA HIS A 36 -27.81 -15.75 -11.74
C HIS A 36 -26.52 -15.15 -12.32
N ALA A 37 -26.55 -13.95 -12.91
CA ALA A 37 -25.38 -13.23 -13.35
C ALA A 37 -25.07 -12.11 -12.35
N ARG A 38 -23.98 -12.27 -11.59
CA ARG A 38 -23.55 -11.27 -10.61
C ARG A 38 -23.17 -9.98 -11.35
N GLU A 39 -23.72 -8.85 -10.87
CA GLU A 39 -23.39 -7.51 -11.34
C GLU A 39 -23.62 -7.25 -12.84
N LEU A 40 -24.45 -8.09 -13.46
CA LEU A 40 -24.87 -7.95 -14.85
C LEU A 40 -26.32 -7.47 -14.93
N TYR A 41 -26.54 -6.49 -15.78
CA TYR A 41 -27.81 -5.80 -15.96
C TYR A 41 -28.15 -5.73 -17.44
N ALA A 42 -29.42 -5.94 -17.76
CA ALA A 42 -29.99 -5.65 -19.06
C ALA A 42 -30.36 -4.16 -19.10
N LEU A 43 -29.85 -3.45 -20.09
CA LEU A 43 -30.11 -2.04 -20.34
C LEU A 43 -31.17 -1.89 -21.43
N PHE A 44 -32.21 -1.15 -21.12
CA PHE A 44 -33.33 -0.81 -22.00
C PHE A 44 -33.35 0.70 -22.21
N TYR A 45 -33.79 1.14 -23.37
CA TYR A 45 -33.91 2.56 -23.69
C TYR A 45 -35.28 2.84 -24.26
N ASP A 46 -35.94 3.83 -23.69
CA ASP A 46 -37.27 4.27 -24.12
C ASP A 46 -37.18 5.62 -24.81
N LYS A 47 -37.01 5.57 -26.13
CA LYS A 47 -36.84 6.77 -26.98
C LYS A 47 -38.05 7.71 -26.94
N GLN A 48 -39.25 7.18 -26.68
CA GLN A 48 -40.50 7.93 -26.63
C GLN A 48 -40.87 8.34 -25.20
N ASN A 49 -40.11 7.91 -24.19
CA ASN A 49 -40.40 8.09 -22.77
C ASN A 49 -41.82 7.62 -22.35
N ALA A 50 -42.34 6.59 -23.02
CA ALA A 50 -43.67 6.05 -22.80
C ALA A 50 -43.80 5.21 -21.51
N TYR A 51 -42.71 4.61 -21.05
CA TYR A 51 -42.65 3.71 -19.89
C TYR A 51 -42.11 4.39 -18.63
N HIS A 52 -41.69 5.65 -18.72
CA HIS A 52 -41.18 6.45 -17.60
C HIS A 52 -40.14 5.70 -16.76
N TYR A 53 -39.13 5.15 -17.44
CA TYR A 53 -38.03 4.48 -16.74
C TYR A 53 -37.36 5.40 -15.73
N ARG A 54 -36.81 4.80 -14.68
CA ARG A 54 -36.30 5.54 -13.50
C ARG A 54 -34.92 6.17 -13.71
N GLY A 55 -34.35 6.03 -14.91
CA GLY A 55 -33.00 6.43 -15.25
C GLY A 55 -31.92 5.58 -14.60
N LEU A 56 -30.66 5.89 -14.90
CA LEU A 56 -29.50 5.18 -14.35
C LEU A 56 -29.25 5.47 -12.86
N LEU A 57 -29.46 6.72 -12.41
CA LEU A 57 -29.16 7.21 -11.06
C LEU A 57 -30.33 8.04 -10.51
N SER A 58 -30.49 8.09 -9.18
CA SER A 58 -31.56 8.88 -8.55
C SER A 58 -31.25 10.36 -8.41
N THR A 59 -29.95 10.68 -8.31
CA THR A 59 -29.37 12.02 -8.08
C THR A 59 -27.94 12.01 -8.61
N MET A 60 -27.30 13.19 -8.78
CA MET A 60 -25.90 13.27 -9.25
C MET A 60 -24.91 12.51 -8.33
N ASP A 61 -25.22 12.38 -7.04
CA ASP A 61 -24.34 11.77 -6.03
C ASP A 61 -24.70 10.30 -5.71
N ALA A 62 -25.67 9.71 -6.40
CA ALA A 62 -26.08 8.34 -6.13
C ALA A 62 -24.97 7.34 -6.52
N GLN A 63 -24.61 6.47 -5.58
CA GLN A 63 -23.60 5.41 -5.75
C GLN A 63 -24.20 4.08 -6.22
N GLU A 64 -25.54 3.99 -6.26
CA GLU A 64 -26.27 2.79 -6.65
C GLU A 64 -27.09 3.00 -7.91
N LEU A 65 -27.10 1.98 -8.78
CA LEU A 65 -27.93 1.96 -9.99
C LEU A 65 -29.39 1.72 -9.65
N ARG A 66 -30.29 2.44 -10.34
CA ARG A 66 -31.73 2.22 -10.20
C ARG A 66 -32.24 1.16 -11.15
N LEU A 67 -33.03 0.23 -10.61
CA LEU A 67 -33.78 -0.74 -11.41
C LEU A 67 -35.13 -0.17 -11.80
N SER A 68 -35.54 -0.46 -13.04
CA SER A 68 -36.85 -0.09 -13.59
C SER A 68 -37.72 -1.34 -13.75
N THR A 69 -39.03 -1.14 -13.73
CA THR A 69 -39.98 -2.19 -14.12
C THR A 69 -40.01 -2.24 -15.64
N ILE A 70 -39.68 -3.40 -16.21
CA ILE A 70 -39.59 -3.58 -17.67
C ILE A 70 -40.81 -4.37 -18.15
N PRO A 71 -41.55 -3.88 -19.16
CA PRO A 71 -42.66 -4.62 -19.78
C PRO A 71 -42.22 -5.98 -20.34
N LYS A 72 -43.17 -6.91 -20.48
CA LYS A 72 -42.88 -8.34 -20.66
C LYS A 72 -42.28 -8.75 -22.03
N ASP A 73 -42.18 -7.84 -22.98
CA ASP A 73 -41.72 -8.12 -24.35
C ASP A 73 -40.66 -7.13 -24.87
N GLU A 74 -40.15 -6.27 -23.99
CA GLU A 74 -39.10 -5.31 -24.34
C GLU A 74 -37.77 -6.01 -24.61
N LYS A 75 -37.05 -5.55 -25.63
CA LYS A 75 -35.75 -6.10 -26.00
C LYS A 75 -34.64 -5.27 -25.35
N PRO A 76 -33.66 -5.91 -24.69
CA PRO A 76 -32.53 -5.19 -24.13
C PRO A 76 -31.72 -4.56 -25.27
N LEU A 77 -31.39 -3.28 -25.10
CA LEU A 77 -30.51 -2.55 -26.00
C LEU A 77 -29.05 -2.98 -25.82
N ALA A 78 -28.65 -3.23 -24.58
CA ALA A 78 -27.28 -3.62 -24.27
C ALA A 78 -27.18 -4.40 -22.95
N LEU A 79 -26.02 -5.03 -22.74
CA LEU A 79 -25.63 -5.62 -21.47
C LEU A 79 -24.67 -4.68 -20.73
N LEU A 80 -25.01 -4.37 -19.49
CA LEU A 80 -24.23 -3.52 -18.60
C LEU A 80 -23.63 -4.39 -17.49
N VAL A 81 -22.31 -4.32 -17.34
CA VAL A 81 -21.59 -4.88 -16.19
C VAL A 81 -21.15 -3.75 -15.26
N VAL A 82 -21.28 -3.98 -13.96
CA VAL A 82 -20.85 -3.04 -12.92
C VAL A 82 -19.74 -3.68 -12.12
N ASN A 83 -18.54 -3.13 -12.11
CA ASN A 83 -17.44 -3.66 -11.32
C ASN A 83 -17.50 -3.15 -9.88
N LYS A 84 -18.34 -3.77 -9.04
CA LYS A 84 -18.49 -3.35 -7.64
C LYS A 84 -17.25 -3.63 -6.81
N ASP A 85 -16.57 -4.74 -7.09
CA ASP A 85 -15.34 -5.11 -6.39
C ASP A 85 -14.24 -4.07 -6.65
N GLY A 86 -14.08 -3.63 -7.90
CA GLY A 86 -13.15 -2.56 -8.28
C GLY A 86 -13.45 -1.22 -7.61
N TYR A 87 -14.73 -0.84 -7.52
CA TYR A 87 -15.15 0.36 -6.80
C TYR A 87 -14.82 0.27 -5.30
N SER A 88 -15.11 -0.87 -4.66
CA SER A 88 -14.80 -1.08 -3.24
C SER A 88 -13.30 -1.00 -2.95
N SER A 89 -12.46 -1.61 -3.80
CA SER A 89 -11.00 -1.52 -3.68
C SER A 89 -10.52 -0.08 -3.81
N TYR A 90 -11.01 0.67 -4.80
CA TYR A 90 -10.69 2.08 -4.97
C TYR A 90 -11.03 2.93 -3.74
N CYS A 91 -12.22 2.75 -3.18
CA CYS A 91 -12.63 3.48 -1.96
C CYS A 91 -11.71 3.18 -0.78
N LYS A 92 -11.29 1.92 -0.60
CA LYS A 92 -10.36 1.52 0.45
C LYS A 92 -8.99 2.17 0.25
N GLU A 93 -8.43 2.09 -0.94
CA GLU A 93 -7.13 2.68 -1.28
C GLU A 93 -7.14 4.20 -1.09
N TYR A 94 -8.19 4.87 -1.55
CA TYR A 94 -8.37 6.30 -1.35
C TYR A 94 -8.45 6.67 0.14
N ALA A 95 -9.23 5.93 0.93
CA ALA A 95 -9.33 6.15 2.36
C ALA A 95 -7.98 5.93 3.07
N SER A 96 -7.25 4.87 2.72
CA SER A 96 -5.90 4.59 3.23
C SER A 96 -4.91 5.70 2.87
N TYR A 97 -4.96 6.22 1.65
CA TYR A 97 -4.11 7.34 1.23
C TYR A 97 -4.43 8.62 2.00
N GLN A 98 -5.72 8.95 2.16
CA GLN A 98 -6.15 10.11 2.95
C GLN A 98 -5.79 9.97 4.43
N GLN A 99 -5.88 8.76 4.98
CA GLN A 99 -5.43 8.47 6.33
C GLN A 99 -3.93 8.65 6.46
N TRP A 100 -3.14 8.09 5.54
CA TRP A 100 -1.70 8.32 5.49
C TRP A 100 -1.35 9.81 5.40
N LEU A 101 -2.05 10.59 4.57
CA LEU A 101 -1.85 12.03 4.48
C LEU A 101 -2.08 12.75 5.81
N ARG A 102 -3.09 12.33 6.60
CA ARG A 102 -3.39 12.91 7.91
C ARG A 102 -2.42 12.47 9.00
N GLU A 103 -1.99 11.21 8.97
CA GLU A 103 -1.18 10.59 10.02
C GLU A 103 0.33 10.70 9.77
N ARG A 104 0.76 11.12 8.56
CA ARG A 104 2.18 11.23 8.23
C ARG A 104 2.87 12.23 9.15
N ASN A 105 4.10 11.90 9.51
CA ASN A 105 4.99 12.85 10.17
C ASN A 105 5.49 13.88 9.13
N GLU A 106 4.84 15.04 9.08
CA GLU A 106 5.14 16.10 8.11
C GLU A 106 6.63 16.50 8.12
N SER A 107 7.28 16.52 9.29
CA SER A 107 8.72 16.85 9.38
C SER A 107 9.64 15.83 8.70
N ARG A 108 9.27 14.53 8.72
CA ARG A 108 9.99 13.47 8.00
C ARG A 108 9.72 13.50 6.50
N TYR A 109 8.49 13.82 6.12
CA TYR A 109 8.12 13.98 4.72
C TYR A 109 8.87 15.15 4.07
N GLN A 110 8.93 16.31 4.74
CA GLN A 110 9.70 17.47 4.28
C GLN A 110 11.20 17.17 4.18
N ALA A 111 11.77 16.43 5.13
CA ALA A 111 13.17 16.00 5.04
C ALA A 111 13.42 15.08 3.82
N THR A 112 12.50 14.15 3.55
CA THR A 112 12.56 13.23 2.39
C THR A 112 12.44 13.97 1.05
N GLN A 113 11.54 14.94 0.99
CA GLN A 113 11.37 15.83 -0.16
C GLN A 113 12.61 16.73 -0.37
N SER A 114 13.22 17.23 0.71
CA SER A 114 14.33 18.20 0.63
C SER A 114 15.63 17.65 0.01
N HIS A 115 15.92 16.36 0.18
CA HIS A 115 17.08 15.74 -0.48
C HIS A 115 16.71 15.11 -1.84
N GLY A 116 15.43 15.09 -2.20
CA GLY A 116 14.94 14.78 -3.55
C GLY A 116 15.16 13.34 -4.03
N GLN A 117 15.48 12.40 -3.13
CA GLN A 117 15.83 11.02 -3.53
C GLN A 117 14.67 10.02 -3.42
N GLY A 118 13.52 10.42 -2.85
CA GLY A 118 12.33 9.57 -2.79
C GLY A 118 12.39 8.41 -1.78
N TYR A 119 13.33 8.43 -0.84
CA TYR A 119 13.44 7.44 0.26
C TYR A 119 13.72 8.12 1.59
N ASP A 120 13.36 7.49 2.71
CA ASP A 120 13.66 8.04 4.03
C ASP A 120 15.14 7.84 4.40
N ALA A 121 15.93 8.91 4.30
CA ALA A 121 17.38 8.87 4.50
C ALA A 121 17.80 8.51 5.93
N LYS A 122 16.97 8.80 6.94
CA LYS A 122 17.25 8.43 8.33
C LYS A 122 17.15 6.92 8.50
N ASN A 123 16.08 6.32 8.02
CA ASN A 123 15.87 4.88 8.05
C ASN A 123 16.97 4.18 7.25
N MET A 124 17.31 4.69 6.07
CA MET A 124 18.36 4.11 5.25
C MET A 124 19.72 4.12 5.97
N MET A 125 20.10 5.22 6.62
CA MET A 125 21.30 5.27 7.47
C MET A 125 21.25 4.24 8.60
N HIS A 126 20.10 4.07 9.26
CA HIS A 126 19.95 3.06 10.30
C HIS A 126 20.08 1.64 9.75
N THR A 127 19.56 1.35 8.56
CA THR A 127 19.70 0.06 7.90
C THR A 127 21.16 -0.28 7.66
N PHE A 128 21.93 0.62 7.02
CA PHE A 128 23.36 0.40 6.79
C PHE A 128 24.13 0.21 8.09
N ARG A 129 23.84 1.03 9.12
CA ARG A 129 24.44 0.86 10.43
C ARG A 129 24.22 -0.55 10.99
N LEU A 130 23.01 -1.11 10.84
CA LEU A 130 22.67 -2.43 11.35
C LEU A 130 23.33 -3.55 10.54
N LEU A 131 23.30 -3.46 9.20
CA LEU A 131 23.90 -4.45 8.31
C LEU A 131 25.41 -4.58 8.57
N GLU A 132 26.13 -3.47 8.58
CA GLU A 132 27.56 -3.50 8.86
C GLU A 132 27.87 -3.95 10.29
N THR A 133 27.00 -3.66 11.25
CA THR A 133 27.16 -4.18 12.63
C THR A 133 26.97 -5.68 12.67
N ALA A 134 26.01 -6.22 11.91
CA ALA A 134 25.79 -7.66 11.82
C ALA A 134 26.99 -8.36 11.16
N LEU A 135 27.53 -7.81 10.07
CA LEU A 135 28.73 -8.32 9.42
C LEU A 135 29.90 -8.36 10.40
N GLU A 136 30.15 -7.25 11.10
CA GLU A 136 31.23 -7.14 12.07
C GLU A 136 31.07 -8.13 13.25
N ILE A 137 29.84 -8.35 13.72
CA ILE A 137 29.55 -9.37 14.75
C ILE A 137 29.87 -10.76 14.22
N ALA A 138 29.48 -11.08 12.98
CA ALA A 138 29.76 -12.38 12.38
C ALA A 138 31.27 -12.65 12.28
N GLU A 139 32.04 -11.64 11.88
CA GLU A 139 33.50 -11.72 11.70
C GLU A 139 34.29 -11.72 13.03
N THR A 140 33.89 -10.89 13.99
CA THR A 140 34.71 -10.62 15.19
C THR A 140 34.15 -11.23 16.48
N GLY A 141 32.87 -11.63 16.46
CA GLY A 141 32.12 -12.05 17.64
C GLY A 141 31.87 -10.93 18.66
N LYS A 142 32.12 -9.66 18.30
CA LYS A 142 32.03 -8.51 19.20
C LYS A 142 31.01 -7.50 18.71
N VAL A 143 30.30 -6.86 19.65
CA VAL A 143 29.39 -5.76 19.36
C VAL A 143 30.11 -4.43 19.56
N GLN A 144 30.48 -3.73 18.49
CA GLN A 144 31.00 -2.36 18.56
C GLN A 144 29.88 -1.33 18.49
N ILE A 145 29.60 -0.70 19.63
CA ILE A 145 28.56 0.32 19.75
C ILE A 145 28.93 1.60 18.97
N ARG A 146 30.22 1.97 18.97
CA ARG A 146 30.71 3.18 18.29
C ARG A 146 31.19 2.81 16.88
N ARG A 147 30.45 3.27 15.87
CA ARG A 147 30.77 3.05 14.45
C ARG A 147 31.96 3.90 14.02
N GLN A 148 32.90 3.28 13.31
CA GLN A 148 34.07 3.97 12.76
C GLN A 148 33.71 4.77 11.49
N ASN A 149 32.75 4.28 10.69
CA ASN A 149 32.30 4.90 9.44
C ASN A 149 31.22 5.98 9.62
N ARG A 150 31.34 6.80 10.68
CA ARG A 150 30.35 7.84 11.02
C ARG A 150 30.05 8.79 9.86
N GLU A 151 31.07 9.18 9.10
CA GLU A 151 30.94 10.13 8.00
C GLU A 151 30.08 9.58 6.86
N GLU A 152 30.25 8.30 6.52
CA GLU A 152 29.44 7.62 5.50
C GLU A 152 27.98 7.52 5.94
N LEU A 153 27.72 7.11 7.19
CA LEU A 153 26.37 7.07 7.74
C LEU A 153 25.68 8.44 7.70
N LEU A 154 26.41 9.52 8.00
CA LEU A 154 25.88 10.87 7.87
C LEU A 154 25.67 11.30 6.42
N ALA A 155 26.52 10.88 5.49
CA ALA A 155 26.35 11.12 4.06
C ALA A 155 25.06 10.45 3.53
N ILE A 156 24.78 9.21 3.96
CA ILE A 156 23.52 8.51 3.67
C ILE A 156 22.34 9.28 4.26
N LYS A 157 22.43 9.69 5.53
CA LYS A 157 21.37 10.47 6.19
C LYS A 157 21.11 11.82 5.52
N GLN A 158 22.12 12.43 4.89
CA GLN A 158 22.00 13.66 4.13
C GLN A 158 21.45 13.44 2.70
N GLY A 159 21.19 12.19 2.30
CA GLY A 159 20.66 11.88 0.97
C GLY A 159 21.68 12.03 -0.16
N LYS A 160 22.99 11.93 0.13
CA LYS A 160 24.06 12.09 -0.89
C LYS A 160 24.10 10.98 -1.95
N TYR A 161 23.36 9.89 -1.75
CA TYR A 161 23.36 8.73 -2.63
C TYR A 161 21.98 8.53 -3.26
N ARG A 162 21.98 7.98 -4.47
CA ARG A 162 20.74 7.56 -5.15
C ARG A 162 20.20 6.27 -4.54
N TYR A 163 18.87 6.13 -4.56
CA TYR A 163 18.19 4.95 -4.00
C TYR A 163 18.73 3.63 -4.54
N GLY A 164 18.81 3.48 -5.87
CA GLY A 164 19.27 2.23 -6.50
C GLY A 164 20.69 1.82 -6.07
N THR A 165 21.58 2.78 -5.88
CA THR A 165 22.95 2.52 -5.39
C THR A 165 22.95 2.00 -3.96
N LEU A 166 22.07 2.52 -3.11
CA LEU A 166 21.96 2.09 -1.71
C LEU A 166 21.32 0.70 -1.62
N ILE A 167 20.31 0.39 -2.43
CA ILE A 167 19.71 -0.95 -2.46
C ILE A 167 20.74 -1.99 -2.90
N GLN A 168 21.46 -1.75 -3.99
CA GLN A 168 22.48 -2.68 -4.47
C GLN A 168 23.56 -2.95 -3.40
N ARG A 169 24.03 -1.90 -2.70
CA ARG A 169 24.99 -2.07 -1.60
C ARG A 169 24.41 -2.85 -0.42
N ALA A 170 23.13 -2.62 -0.08
CA ALA A 170 22.48 -3.34 1.01
C ALA A 170 22.30 -4.84 0.69
N GLU A 171 21.99 -5.17 -0.56
CA GLU A 171 21.92 -6.55 -1.05
C GLU A 171 23.29 -7.24 -0.97
N CYS A 172 24.37 -6.60 -1.43
CA CYS A 172 25.72 -7.14 -1.28
C CYS A 172 26.10 -7.36 0.20
N LEU A 173 25.78 -6.41 1.08
CA LEU A 173 26.03 -6.57 2.53
C LEU A 173 25.26 -7.75 3.12
N LEU A 174 24.02 -8.01 2.68
CA LEU A 174 23.26 -9.16 3.15
C LEU A 174 23.94 -10.49 2.75
N GLU A 175 24.40 -10.59 1.50
CA GLU A 175 25.14 -11.77 1.03
C GLU A 175 26.45 -11.98 1.80
N GLU A 176 27.18 -10.90 2.08
CA GLU A 176 28.41 -10.94 2.90
C GLU A 176 28.11 -11.39 4.33
N ILE A 177 27.02 -10.89 4.93
CA ILE A 177 26.59 -11.28 6.29
C ILE A 177 26.27 -12.77 6.34
N GLU A 178 25.52 -13.30 5.38
CA GLU A 178 25.19 -14.73 5.32
C GLU A 178 26.47 -15.58 5.25
N GLN A 179 27.38 -15.26 4.33
CA GLN A 179 28.66 -15.97 4.20
C GLN A 179 29.55 -15.86 5.44
N ALA A 180 29.52 -14.71 6.13
CA ALA A 180 30.29 -14.51 7.35
C ALA A 180 29.73 -15.35 8.50
N PHE A 181 28.40 -15.45 8.63
CA PHE A 181 27.77 -16.29 9.65
C PHE A 181 27.99 -17.78 9.42
N GLU A 182 28.01 -18.26 8.18
CA GLU A 182 28.37 -19.65 7.85
C GLU A 182 29.78 -20.04 8.35
N LYS A 183 30.70 -19.08 8.38
CA LYS A 183 32.09 -19.27 8.83
C LYS A 183 32.31 -18.88 10.28
N SER A 184 31.31 -18.30 10.94
CA SER A 184 31.44 -17.75 12.27
C SER A 184 31.55 -18.86 13.32
N CYS A 185 32.32 -18.59 14.38
CA CYS A 185 32.40 -19.46 15.56
C CYS A 185 31.30 -19.16 16.59
N LEU A 186 30.35 -18.27 16.26
CA LEU A 186 29.25 -17.93 17.15
C LEU A 186 28.27 -19.10 17.28
N PRO A 187 27.73 -19.35 18.48
CA PRO A 187 26.73 -20.40 18.65
C PRO A 187 25.42 -20.02 17.96
N GLU A 188 24.75 -21.02 17.39
CA GLU A 188 23.44 -20.84 16.72
C GLU A 188 22.37 -20.28 17.68
N LYS A 189 22.50 -20.56 18.98
CA LYS A 189 21.58 -20.08 20.02
C LYS A 189 22.34 -19.40 21.15
N VAL A 190 21.76 -18.32 21.64
CA VAL A 190 22.24 -17.61 22.83
C VAL A 190 22.06 -18.50 24.06
N ASN A 191 23.06 -18.53 24.94
CA ASN A 191 22.92 -19.13 26.26
C ASN A 191 22.03 -18.25 27.15
N THR A 192 20.77 -18.65 27.33
CA THR A 192 19.75 -17.89 28.05
C THR A 192 20.08 -17.71 29.52
N ASP A 193 20.66 -18.72 30.17
CA ASP A 193 20.99 -18.68 31.60
C ASP A 193 22.13 -17.69 31.86
N ALA A 194 23.15 -17.69 30.99
CA ALA A 194 24.24 -16.73 31.04
C ALA A 194 23.73 -15.30 30.78
N ALA A 195 22.84 -15.10 29.81
CA ALA A 195 22.24 -13.80 29.51
C ALA A 195 21.41 -13.27 30.69
N LEU A 196 20.57 -14.12 31.31
CA LEU A 196 19.77 -13.76 32.48
C LEU A 196 20.66 -13.42 33.68
N SER A 197 21.70 -14.22 33.91
CA SER A 197 22.69 -13.98 34.96
C SER A 197 23.40 -12.64 34.78
N ALA A 198 23.83 -12.34 33.55
CA ALA A 198 24.44 -11.06 33.20
C ALA A 198 23.49 -9.87 33.45
N LEU A 199 22.21 -10.01 33.07
CA LEU A 199 21.18 -8.98 33.30
C LEU A 199 20.96 -8.72 34.80
N VAL A 200 20.82 -9.78 35.60
CA VAL A 200 20.64 -9.67 37.06
C VAL A 200 21.86 -9.00 37.70
N ASN A 201 23.08 -9.38 37.29
CA ASN A 201 24.31 -8.78 37.81
C ASN A 201 24.43 -7.30 37.44
N ALA A 202 24.17 -6.93 36.19
CA ALA A 202 24.16 -5.53 35.76
C ALA A 202 23.17 -4.69 36.59
N ARG A 203 21.99 -5.25 36.86
CA ARG A 203 20.95 -4.58 37.66
C ARG A 203 21.32 -4.46 39.15
N LYS A 204 21.93 -5.49 39.73
CA LYS A 204 22.47 -5.44 41.11
C LYS A 204 23.53 -4.35 41.21
N SER A 205 24.51 -4.30 40.30
CA SER A 205 25.55 -3.26 40.29
C SER A 205 24.97 -1.85 40.19
N LEU A 206 23.94 -1.66 39.35
CA LEU A 206 23.25 -0.38 39.22
C LEU A 206 22.60 0.07 40.55
N TYR A 207 21.91 -0.83 41.26
CA TYR A 207 21.24 -0.51 42.51
C TYR A 207 22.17 -0.42 43.71
N SER A 208 23.23 -1.22 43.76
CA SER A 208 24.26 -1.13 44.81
C SER A 208 25.02 0.19 44.74
N ASN A 209 25.32 0.69 43.53
CA ASN A 209 25.97 1.99 43.34
C ASN A 209 25.01 3.18 43.49
N GLY A 210 23.69 2.97 43.40
CA GLY A 210 22.67 4.00 43.61
C GLY A 210 22.37 4.32 45.08
N SER A 211 22.91 3.56 46.03
CA SER A 211 22.66 3.76 47.47
C SER A 211 23.63 4.74 48.17
N LEU A 212 24.57 5.35 47.45
CA LEU A 212 25.54 6.34 47.97
C LEU A 212 25.20 7.80 47.60
N ALA A 213 24.03 8.04 47.00
CA ALA A 213 23.53 9.38 46.69
C ALA A 213 22.24 9.66 47.47
N LYS A 214 22.34 9.68 48.80
CA LYS A 214 21.40 10.37 49.70
C LYS A 214 22.20 11.17 50.71
#